data_AF-A0A954IWJ3-F1
#
_entry.id   AF-A0A954IWJ3-F1
#
_cell.length_a   1.000
_cell.length_b   1.000
_cell.length_c   1.000
_cell.angle_alpha   90.00
_cell.angle_beta   90.00
_cell.angle_gamma   90.00
#
_symmetry.space_group_name_H-M   'P 1'
#
loop_
_entity.id
_entity.type
_entity.pdbx_description
1 polymer ?
#
loop_
_entity_poly.entity_id
_entity_poly.type
_entity_poly.pdbx_seq_one_letter_code
_entity_poly.pdbx_strand_id
1 'polypeptide(L)'
;TLMPDTVENCKAYPPTWNQKANVGLPLASVGAVVSLSCDVILDLKTAKYAGKGQGEVTLLRQLSNRLSEGDVLLADCLMCNWRNFYELSERGVRVVTRLNKALRKADFRKGKRLGKNDHLVSWPKPHIREVGRAARPAGAIAPPRWDRRFRSRRESA
;
A
#
# COMPACT_ATOMS: atom_id res chain seq x y z
N THR A 1 15.05 10.18 3.65
CA THR A 1 16.35 10.57 3.11
C THR A 1 16.56 12.06 3.29
N LEU A 2 17.81 12.48 3.48
CA LEU A 2 18.18 13.89 3.52
C LEU A 2 18.31 14.41 2.09
N MET A 3 17.73 15.57 1.83
CA MET A 3 17.86 16.26 0.54
C MET A 3 18.88 17.40 0.65
N PRO A 4 19.56 17.75 -0.45
CA PRO A 4 20.43 18.93 -0.47
C PRO A 4 19.68 20.20 -0.06
N ASP A 5 20.34 21.07 0.70
CA ASP A 5 19.80 22.35 1.17
C ASP A 5 19.72 23.35 0.00
N THR A 6 18.64 23.27 -0.76
CA THR A 6 18.34 24.14 -1.89
C THR A 6 16.95 24.73 -1.68
N VAL A 7 16.71 25.93 -2.19
CA VAL A 7 15.42 26.63 -2.04
C VAL A 7 14.29 25.77 -2.59
N GLU A 8 14.54 25.06 -3.68
CA GLU A 8 13.61 24.12 -4.32
C GLU A 8 13.25 22.96 -3.39
N ASN A 9 14.24 22.31 -2.77
CA ASN A 9 14.01 21.19 -1.85
C ASN A 9 13.36 21.64 -0.54
N CYS A 10 13.75 22.80 0.01
CA CYS A 10 13.12 23.36 1.21
C CYS A 10 11.64 23.67 1.00
N LYS A 11 11.27 24.12 -0.22
CA LYS A 11 9.88 24.34 -0.60
C LYS A 11 9.13 23.03 -0.87
N ALA A 12 9.78 22.06 -1.52
CA ALA A 12 9.19 20.77 -1.85
C ALA A 12 8.97 19.89 -0.61
N TYR A 13 9.93 19.89 0.32
CA TYR A 13 9.99 19.06 1.53
C TYR A 13 9.99 19.95 2.78
N PRO A 14 8.83 20.47 3.19
CA PRO A 14 8.75 21.38 4.33
C PRO A 14 9.19 20.68 5.63
N PRO A 15 9.75 21.44 6.58
CA PRO A 15 10.24 20.90 7.84
C PRO A 15 9.11 20.29 8.67
N THR A 16 9.50 19.37 9.56
CA THR A 16 8.57 18.77 10.53
C THR A 16 8.17 19.78 11.60
N TRP A 17 7.08 19.48 12.32
CA TRP A 17 6.57 20.35 13.39
C TRP A 17 7.60 20.65 14.51
N ASN A 18 8.58 19.76 14.70
CA ASN A 18 9.65 19.88 15.68
C ASN A 18 10.91 20.60 15.15
N GLN A 19 10.95 20.92 13.85
CA GLN A 19 12.11 21.50 13.21
C GLN A 19 11.83 22.97 12.87
N LYS A 20 12.70 23.86 13.33
CA LYS A 20 12.60 25.29 12.98
C LYS A 20 12.76 25.46 11.47
N ALA A 21 12.01 26.40 10.90
CA ALA A 21 12.14 26.75 9.49
C ALA A 21 13.59 27.13 9.18
N ASN A 22 14.13 26.59 8.09
CA ASN A 22 15.51 26.83 7.62
C ASN A 22 16.61 26.33 8.56
N VAL A 23 16.31 25.40 9.48
CA VAL A 23 17.31 24.75 10.33
C VAL A 23 17.36 23.26 9.99
N GLY A 24 18.49 22.79 9.47
CA GLY A 24 18.72 21.40 9.09
C GLY A 24 18.31 21.06 7.65
N LEU A 25 18.71 19.89 7.19
CA LEU A 25 18.45 19.43 5.83
C LEU A 25 16.97 19.02 5.65
N PRO A 26 16.36 19.24 4.47
CA PRO A 26 15.00 18.78 4.20
C PRO A 26 14.89 17.26 4.21
N LEU A 27 13.79 16.74 4.78
CA LEU A 27 13.51 15.31 4.85
C LEU A 27 12.47 14.89 3.82
N ALA A 28 12.81 13.86 3.05
CA ALA A 28 11.91 13.22 2.10
C ALA A 28 11.69 11.74 2.44
N SER A 29 10.45 11.29 2.34
CA SER A 29 10.10 9.86 2.34
C SER A 29 10.40 9.29 0.96
N VAL A 30 10.98 8.09 0.90
CA VAL A 30 11.33 7.42 -0.36
C VAL A 30 10.57 6.11 -0.43
N GLY A 31 9.93 5.85 -1.57
CA GLY A 31 9.33 4.57 -1.89
C GLY A 31 9.94 4.03 -3.18
N ALA A 32 10.25 2.74 -3.22
CA ALA A 32 10.79 2.09 -4.40
C ALA A 32 9.99 0.81 -4.70
N VAL A 33 9.86 0.51 -6.00
CA VAL A 33 9.45 -0.80 -6.48
C VAL A 33 10.72 -1.52 -6.92
N VAL A 34 10.96 -2.69 -6.33
CA VAL A 34 12.14 -3.50 -6.61
C VAL A 34 11.69 -4.83 -7.20
N SER A 35 12.38 -5.29 -8.24
CA SER A 35 12.19 -6.62 -8.80
C SER A 35 12.80 -7.66 -7.85
N LEU A 36 11.98 -8.57 -7.34
CA LEU A 36 12.45 -9.65 -6.46
C LEU A 36 13.33 -10.70 -7.16
N SER A 37 13.31 -10.75 -8.50
CA SER A 37 14.07 -11.74 -9.27
C SER A 37 15.52 -11.34 -9.50
N CYS A 38 15.78 -10.04 -9.66
CA CYS A 38 17.09 -9.50 -10.00
C CYS A 38 17.57 -8.38 -9.06
N ASP A 39 16.79 -8.05 -8.02
CA ASP A 39 17.09 -7.01 -7.03
C ASP A 39 17.30 -5.60 -7.62
N VAL A 40 16.70 -5.33 -8.77
CA VAL A 40 16.79 -4.03 -9.47
C VAL A 40 15.64 -3.11 -9.06
N ILE A 41 15.94 -1.84 -8.83
CA ILE A 41 14.94 -0.79 -8.64
C ILE A 41 14.28 -0.47 -9.98
N LEU A 42 12.99 -0.76 -10.10
CA LEU A 42 12.19 -0.50 -11.31
C LEU A 42 11.68 0.94 -11.35
N ASP A 43 11.34 1.50 -10.18
CA ASP A 43 10.96 2.89 -10.04
C ASP A 43 11.15 3.36 -8.59
N LEU A 44 11.36 4.66 -8.45
CA LEU A 44 11.55 5.31 -7.17
C LEU A 44 10.78 6.64 -7.18
N LYS A 45 10.04 6.87 -6.10
CA LYS A 45 9.30 8.11 -5.87
C LYS A 45 9.66 8.66 -4.50
N THR A 46 9.62 9.99 -4.42
CA THR A 46 9.82 10.73 -3.19
C THR A 46 8.54 11.44 -2.81
N ALA A 47 8.28 11.50 -1.52
CA ALA A 47 7.17 12.23 -0.94
C ALA A 47 7.67 13.12 0.18
N LYS A 48 6.83 14.09 0.55
CA LYS A 48 7.05 14.93 1.72
C LYS A 48 7.14 14.04 2.97
N TYR A 49 7.91 14.46 3.96
CA TYR A 49 7.97 13.80 5.27
C TYR A 49 6.97 14.38 6.29
N ALA A 50 6.72 15.71 6.26
CA ALA A 50 5.70 16.38 7.08
C ALA A 50 4.54 17.06 6.28
N GLY A 51 3.29 16.91 6.78
CA GLY A 51 2.07 17.55 6.23
C GLY A 51 1.03 16.60 5.60
N LYS A 52 0.39 16.98 4.48
CA LYS A 52 -0.52 16.11 3.68
C LYS A 52 0.21 15.40 2.54
N GLY A 53 -0.11 14.13 2.26
CA GLY A 53 0.51 13.35 1.16
C GLY A 53 1.86 12.68 1.51
N GLN A 54 2.11 12.47 2.79
CA GLN A 54 3.38 11.96 3.35
C GLN A 54 3.45 10.43 3.41
N GLY A 55 2.27 9.81 3.40
CA GLY A 55 2.14 8.42 3.79
C GLY A 55 2.75 7.48 2.75
N GLU A 56 3.29 6.37 3.21
CA GLU A 56 3.75 5.28 2.35
C GLU A 56 2.64 4.80 1.38
N VAL A 57 1.37 4.91 1.79
CA VAL A 57 0.21 4.65 0.91
C VAL A 57 0.15 5.65 -0.26
N THR A 58 0.52 6.91 -0.07
CA THR A 58 0.61 7.90 -1.15
C THR A 58 1.73 7.54 -2.12
N LEU A 59 2.90 7.14 -1.61
CA LEU A 59 4.01 6.66 -2.43
C LEU A 59 3.61 5.43 -3.25
N LEU A 60 2.92 4.46 -2.64
CA LEU A 60 2.42 3.29 -3.34
C LEU A 60 1.49 3.67 -4.51
N ARG A 61 0.63 4.68 -4.35
CA ARG A 61 -0.25 5.14 -5.46
C ARG A 61 0.50 5.81 -6.59
N GLN A 62 1.63 6.46 -6.30
CA GLN A 62 2.47 7.04 -7.35
C GLN A 62 3.23 5.94 -8.09
N LEU A 63 3.73 4.95 -7.35
CA LEU A 63 4.48 3.81 -7.87
C LEU A 63 3.59 2.78 -8.58
N SER A 64 2.31 2.69 -8.24
CA SER A 64 1.39 1.72 -8.83
C SER A 64 1.23 1.89 -10.34
N ASN A 65 1.53 3.08 -10.88
CA ASN A 65 1.56 3.36 -12.33
C ASN A 65 2.63 2.57 -13.09
N ARG A 66 3.60 1.99 -12.39
CA ARG A 66 4.59 1.09 -13.01
C ARG A 66 4.18 -0.37 -13.01
N LEU A 67 3.15 -0.71 -12.25
CA LEU A 67 2.63 -2.07 -12.19
C LEU A 67 1.62 -2.27 -13.33
N SER A 68 1.77 -3.39 -14.02
CA SER A 68 0.94 -3.78 -15.16
C SER A 68 0.08 -5.00 -14.83
N GLU A 69 -0.91 -5.27 -15.68
CA GLU A 69 -1.73 -6.47 -15.55
C GLU A 69 -0.85 -7.73 -15.50
N GLY A 70 -1.15 -8.63 -14.57
CA GLY A 70 -0.39 -9.86 -14.36
C GLY A 70 0.74 -9.74 -13.34
N ASP A 71 1.15 -8.52 -12.96
CA ASP A 71 2.18 -8.32 -11.95
C ASP A 71 1.72 -8.79 -10.56
N VAL A 72 2.69 -9.24 -9.76
CA VAL A 72 2.50 -9.61 -8.35
C VAL A 72 3.28 -8.65 -7.47
N LEU A 73 2.55 -7.80 -6.75
CA LEU A 73 3.13 -6.88 -5.78
C LEU A 73 3.24 -7.54 -4.41
N LEU A 74 4.47 -7.66 -3.90
CA LEU A 74 4.75 -8.02 -2.51
C LEU A 74 4.90 -6.74 -1.68
N ALA A 75 4.13 -6.60 -0.61
CA ALA A 75 4.14 -5.42 0.25
C ALA A 75 4.02 -5.77 1.75
N ASP A 76 4.38 -4.84 2.62
CA ASP A 76 4.25 -5.00 4.07
C ASP A 76 2.78 -4.97 4.56
N CYS A 77 2.58 -5.13 5.87
CA CYS A 77 1.26 -5.13 6.48
C CYS A 77 0.56 -3.76 6.53
N LEU A 78 1.27 -2.65 6.41
CA LEU A 78 0.66 -1.32 6.33
C LEU A 78 -0.11 -1.19 5.00
N MET A 79 0.41 -1.81 3.93
CA MET A 79 -0.25 -1.84 2.62
C MET A 79 -1.47 -2.77 2.55
N CYS A 80 -1.72 -3.59 3.59
CA CYS A 80 -2.89 -4.45 3.70
C CYS A 80 -4.17 -3.67 4.04
N ASN A 81 -4.67 -2.85 3.11
CA ASN A 81 -5.93 -2.12 3.24
C ASN A 81 -6.86 -2.35 2.04
N TRP A 82 -8.17 -2.25 2.28
CA TRP A 82 -9.18 -2.60 1.27
C TRP A 82 -9.03 -1.79 -0.02
N ARG A 83 -8.72 -0.48 0.10
CA ARG A 83 -8.59 0.42 -1.05
C ARG A 83 -7.43 0.04 -1.95
N ASN A 84 -6.26 -0.25 -1.40
CA ASN A 84 -5.10 -0.70 -2.17
C ASN A 84 -5.41 -1.99 -2.93
N PHE A 85 -6.03 -2.98 -2.27
CA PHE A 85 -6.45 -4.20 -2.95
C PHE A 85 -7.41 -3.91 -4.09
N TYR A 86 -8.41 -3.06 -3.87
CA TYR A 86 -9.37 -2.71 -4.91
C TYR A 86 -8.69 -1.99 -6.08
N GLU A 87 -7.98 -0.88 -5.83
CA GLU A 87 -7.33 -0.07 -6.87
C GLU A 87 -6.28 -0.85 -7.68
N LEU A 88 -5.50 -1.72 -7.05
CA LEU A 88 -4.53 -2.57 -7.73
C LEU A 88 -5.21 -3.72 -8.49
N SER A 89 -6.31 -4.25 -7.95
CA SER A 89 -7.05 -5.32 -8.62
C SER A 89 -7.77 -4.85 -9.88
N GLU A 90 -8.27 -3.61 -9.91
CA GLU A 90 -8.82 -2.97 -11.12
C GLU A 90 -7.77 -2.83 -12.23
N ARG A 91 -6.48 -2.87 -11.87
CA ARG A 91 -5.35 -2.88 -12.81
C ARG A 91 -4.87 -4.28 -13.17
N GLY A 92 -5.54 -5.33 -12.69
CA GLY A 92 -5.10 -6.72 -12.90
C GLY A 92 -3.84 -7.11 -12.10
N VAL A 93 -3.44 -6.31 -11.11
CA VAL A 93 -2.28 -6.57 -10.25
C VAL A 93 -2.72 -7.40 -9.05
N ARG A 94 -1.99 -8.48 -8.77
CA ARG A 94 -2.19 -9.31 -7.57
C ARG A 94 -1.32 -8.80 -6.44
N VAL A 95 -1.86 -8.74 -5.22
CA VAL A 95 -1.14 -8.21 -4.06
C VAL A 95 -0.96 -9.29 -3.00
N VAL A 96 0.28 -9.48 -2.58
CA VAL A 96 0.66 -10.33 -1.45
C VAL A 96 1.17 -9.44 -0.34
N THR A 97 0.61 -9.59 0.85
CA THR A 97 0.99 -8.77 2.01
C THR A 97 0.77 -9.55 3.29
N ARG A 98 1.54 -9.17 4.32
CA ARG A 98 1.26 -9.61 5.68
C ARG A 98 -0.07 -9.01 6.14
N LEU A 99 -0.91 -9.81 6.79
CA LEU A 99 -2.17 -9.29 7.33
C LEU A 99 -1.89 -8.17 8.34
N ASN A 100 -2.55 -7.01 8.16
CA ASN A 100 -2.55 -5.95 9.15
C ASN A 100 -3.32 -6.39 10.40
N LYS A 101 -2.61 -6.84 11.44
CA LYS A 101 -3.20 -7.38 12.67
C LYS A 101 -3.91 -6.34 13.53
N ALA A 102 -3.54 -5.06 13.40
CA ALA A 102 -4.19 -3.97 14.13
C ALA A 102 -5.60 -3.70 13.59
N LEU A 103 -5.79 -3.85 12.28
CA LEU A 103 -7.07 -3.61 11.62
C LEU A 103 -7.91 -4.88 11.42
N ARG A 104 -7.28 -6.07 11.38
CA ARG A 104 -7.93 -7.32 10.99
C ARG A 104 -7.38 -8.54 11.71
N LYS A 105 -8.27 -9.50 11.97
CA LYS A 105 -7.94 -10.82 12.52
C LYS A 105 -8.21 -11.90 11.46
N ALA A 106 -7.28 -12.84 11.30
CA ALA A 106 -7.50 -14.04 10.50
C ALA A 106 -8.33 -15.04 11.30
N ASP A 107 -9.64 -15.12 11.03
CA ASP A 107 -10.49 -16.18 11.56
C ASP A 107 -10.62 -17.30 10.53
N PHE A 108 -9.77 -18.33 10.65
CA PHE A 108 -9.70 -19.47 9.73
C PHE A 108 -10.97 -20.35 9.71
N ARG A 109 -11.93 -20.09 10.59
CA ARG A 109 -13.26 -20.75 10.58
C ARG A 109 -14.23 -20.10 9.59
N LYS A 110 -13.95 -18.88 9.14
CA LYS A 110 -14.78 -18.14 8.19
C LYS A 110 -14.26 -18.32 6.76
N GLY A 111 -15.17 -18.25 5.80
CA GLY A 111 -14.83 -18.36 4.38
C GLY A 111 -14.59 -19.80 3.91
N LYS A 112 -14.06 -19.96 2.70
CA LYS A 112 -13.83 -21.29 2.10
C LYS A 112 -12.43 -21.79 2.47
N ARG A 113 -12.35 -22.83 3.29
CA ARG A 113 -11.06 -23.42 3.70
C ARG A 113 -10.38 -24.10 2.49
N LEU A 114 -9.08 -23.85 2.31
CA LEU A 114 -8.24 -24.45 1.29
C LEU A 114 -7.19 -25.41 1.88
N GLY A 115 -6.90 -25.28 3.19
CA GLY A 115 -5.94 -26.12 3.90
C GLY A 115 -5.85 -25.81 5.38
N LYS A 116 -4.78 -26.29 6.05
CA LYS A 116 -4.47 -25.90 7.43
C LYS A 116 -3.95 -24.47 7.44
N ASN A 117 -4.62 -23.58 8.17
CA ASN A 117 -4.34 -22.13 8.19
C ASN A 117 -4.28 -21.51 6.80
N ASP A 118 -5.12 -22.00 5.88
CA ASP A 118 -5.31 -21.46 4.54
C ASP A 118 -6.80 -21.45 4.21
N HIS A 119 -7.31 -20.26 3.96
CA HIS A 119 -8.71 -20.04 3.69
C HIS A 119 -8.90 -18.84 2.80
N LEU A 120 -10.06 -18.87 2.19
CA LEU A 120 -10.54 -17.83 1.34
C LEU A 120 -11.57 -16.96 2.04
N VAL A 121 -11.32 -15.66 2.09
CA VAL A 121 -12.24 -14.67 2.66
C VAL A 121 -12.54 -13.53 1.68
N SER A 122 -13.81 -13.14 1.62
CA SER A 122 -14.24 -11.89 0.98
C SER A 122 -14.27 -10.77 2.00
N TRP A 123 -13.77 -9.59 1.62
CA TRP A 123 -13.76 -8.40 2.48
C TRP A 123 -14.76 -7.38 1.93
N PRO A 124 -15.81 -7.04 2.70
CA PRO A 124 -16.75 -6.01 2.27
C PRO A 124 -16.04 -4.65 2.23
N LYS A 125 -16.53 -3.76 1.37
CA LYS A 125 -16.10 -2.37 1.33
C LYS A 125 -16.34 -1.74 2.71
N PRO A 126 -15.32 -1.16 3.36
CA PRO A 126 -15.50 -0.53 4.66
C PRO A 126 -16.42 0.69 4.51
N HIS A 127 -17.36 0.85 5.43
CA HIS A 127 -18.23 2.01 5.50
C HIS A 127 -17.45 3.19 6.12
N ILE A 128 -16.69 3.90 5.29
CA ILE A 128 -16.01 5.14 5.68
C ILE A 128 -16.93 6.30 5.31
N ARG A 129 -17.49 6.97 6.32
CA ARG A 129 -18.00 8.34 6.15
C ARG A 129 -16.78 9.19 5.71
N GLU A 130 -16.88 9.81 4.53
CA GLU A 130 -15.93 10.80 3.99
C GLU A 130 -14.55 10.32 3.45
N VAL A 131 -14.54 9.53 2.37
CA VAL A 131 -13.44 9.67 1.38
C VAL A 131 -14.05 10.04 0.03
N GLY A 132 -13.87 11.32 -0.33
CA GLY A 132 -14.09 11.99 -1.61
C GLY A 132 -14.86 11.25 -2.71
N ARG A 133 -15.98 11.85 -3.11
CA ARG A 133 -16.79 11.51 -4.29
C ARG A 133 -15.92 11.52 -5.56
N ALA A 134 -15.58 10.34 -6.09
CA ALA A 134 -15.21 10.15 -7.51
C ALA A 134 -15.18 8.66 -7.95
N ALA A 135 -15.75 7.74 -7.15
CA ALA A 135 -15.85 6.32 -7.52
C ALA A 135 -17.31 5.88 -7.44
N ARG A 136 -18.09 6.33 -8.41
CA ARG A 136 -19.40 5.75 -8.75
C ARG A 136 -19.39 5.53 -10.26
N PRO A 137 -19.49 4.27 -10.69
CA PRO A 137 -20.69 3.78 -11.36
C PRO A 137 -21.31 2.69 -10.48
N ALA A 138 -22.62 2.66 -10.19
CA ALA A 138 -23.72 2.42 -11.11
C ALA A 138 -23.51 1.12 -11.90
N GLY A 139 -23.84 0.01 -11.26
CA GLY A 139 -23.66 -1.33 -11.83
C GLY A 139 -23.12 -2.26 -10.75
N ALA A 140 -23.99 -3.12 -10.24
CA ALA A 140 -23.61 -4.24 -9.39
C ALA A 140 -22.75 -5.20 -10.23
N ILE A 141 -21.45 -4.94 -10.29
CA ILE A 141 -20.47 -5.93 -10.70
C ILE A 141 -20.23 -6.75 -9.44
N ALA A 142 -20.65 -8.02 -9.47
CA ALA A 142 -20.29 -8.97 -8.43
C ALA A 142 -18.78 -8.80 -8.17
N PRO A 143 -18.33 -8.65 -6.90
CA PRO A 143 -16.90 -8.58 -6.64
C PRO A 143 -16.29 -9.77 -7.38
N PRO A 144 -15.25 -9.57 -8.23
CA PRO A 144 -14.63 -10.68 -8.93
C PRO A 144 -14.43 -11.82 -7.94
N ARG A 145 -14.65 -13.08 -8.34
CA ARG A 145 -14.45 -14.22 -7.43
C ARG A 145 -13.00 -14.18 -6.94
N TRP A 146 -12.79 -13.50 -5.82
CA TRP A 146 -11.49 -13.24 -5.27
C TRP A 146 -11.18 -14.46 -4.46
N ASP A 147 -10.28 -15.31 -4.93
CA ASP A 147 -9.69 -16.41 -4.17
C ASP A 147 -8.42 -15.88 -3.45
N ARG A 148 -8.56 -15.08 -2.38
CA ARG A 148 -7.46 -14.72 -1.46
C ARG A 148 -6.98 -15.94 -0.66
N ARG A 149 -5.74 -16.35 -0.90
CA ARG A 149 -5.04 -17.39 -0.15
C ARG A 149 -4.26 -16.76 1.01
N PHE A 150 -4.53 -17.14 2.25
CA PHE A 150 -3.78 -16.69 3.42
C PHE A 150 -3.06 -17.86 4.04
N ARG A 151 -1.74 -17.99 3.85
CA ARG A 151 -0.93 -19.04 4.49
C ARG A 151 -0.20 -18.44 5.69
N SER A 152 -0.41 -18.97 6.91
CA SER A 152 0.43 -18.60 8.05
C SER A 152 1.80 -19.28 7.94
N ARG A 153 2.90 -18.52 7.81
CA ARG A 153 4.22 -19.03 8.21
C ARG A 153 4.28 -18.99 9.75
N ARG A 154 4.37 -20.15 10.40
CA ARG A 154 5.05 -20.23 11.69
C ARG A 154 6.53 -20.33 11.36
N GLU A 155 7.32 -19.42 11.91
CA GLU A 155 8.76 -19.63 12.05
C GLU A 155 8.93 -20.89 12.91
N SER A 156 9.60 -21.89 12.35
CA SER A 156 10.16 -23.00 13.08
C SER A 156 11.46 -22.48 13.70
N ALA A 157 11.43 -22.26 15.01
CA ALA A 157 12.58 -22.37 15.88
C ALA A 157 12.27 -23.48 16.88
#